data_AF-A0A8D9M8X0-F1
#
_entry.id   AF-A0A8D9M8X0-F1
#
_cell.length_a   1.000
_cell.length_b   1.000
_cell.length_c   1.000
_cell.angle_alpha   90.00
_cell.angle_beta   90.00
_cell.angle_gamma   90.00
#
_symmetry.space_group_name_H-M   'P 1'
#
loop_
_entity.id
_entity.type
_entity.pdbx_description
1 polymer ?
#
loop_
_entity_poly.entity_id
_entity_poly.type
_entity_poly.pdbx_seq_one_letter_code
_entity_poly.pdbx_strand_id
1 'polypeptide(L)' 'MTHPDEEYSHMKALKRHNDMLGFVADAQYGVPTKCPCGGGIIPEVSPCNKFPNDFDTQPGRRYFTCKNFE' A
#
# COMPACT_ATOMS: atom_id res chain seq x y z
N MET A 1 32.69 -4.77 -18.81
CA MET A 1 32.35 -3.72 -17.83
C MET A 1 31.11 -3.04 -18.35
N THR A 2 29.97 -3.27 -17.71
CA THR A 2 28.72 -2.55 -17.96
C THR A 2 28.97 -1.06 -17.79
N HIS A 3 28.36 -0.23 -18.65
CA HIS A 3 28.56 1.21 -18.58
C HIS A 3 28.06 1.70 -17.20
N PRO A 4 28.74 2.63 -16.51
CA PRO A 4 28.34 3.08 -15.16
C PRO A 4 26.87 3.49 -15.05
N ASP A 5 26.32 4.03 -16.14
CA ASP A 5 24.91 4.44 -16.22
C ASP A 5 23.92 3.26 -16.24
N GLU A 6 24.31 2.12 -16.82
CA GLU A 6 23.47 0.91 -16.84
C GLU A 6 23.37 0.33 -15.43
N GLU A 7 24.49 0.24 -14.71
CA GLU A 7 24.51 -0.23 -13.32
C GLU A 7 23.67 0.68 -12.41
N TYR A 8 23.78 1.99 -12.59
CA TYR A 8 22.97 2.96 -11.85
C TYR A 8 21.47 2.81 -12.14
N SER A 9 21.10 2.60 -13.41
CA SER A 9 19.71 2.35 -13.81
C SER A 9 19.16 1.07 -13.17
N HIS A 10 19.95 0.00 -13.17
CA HIS A 10 19.57 -1.29 -12.58
C HIS A 10 19.38 -1.19 -11.07
N MET A 11 20.28 -0.52 -10.36
CA MET A 11 20.17 -0.27 -8.92
C MET A 11 18.89 0.51 -8.59
N LYS A 12 18.56 1.52 -9.40
CA LYS A 12 17.34 2.32 -9.23
C LYS A 12 16.06 1.49 -9.44
N ALA A 13 16.06 0.59 -10.42
CA ALA A 13 14.95 -0.32 -10.65
C ALA A 13 14.76 -1.31 -9.48
N LEU A 14 15.87 -1.89 -8.99
CA LEU A 14 15.85 -2.82 -7.86
C LEU A 14 15.33 -2.15 -6.59
N LYS A 15 15.75 -0.91 -6.32
CA LYS A 15 15.25 -0.14 -5.18
C LYS A 15 13.73 0.06 -5.25
N ARG A 16 13.20 0.46 -6.42
CA ARG A 16 11.74 0.62 -6.62
C ARG A 16 10.97 -0.68 -6.39
N HIS A 17 11.53 -1.82 -6.81
CA HIS A 17 10.92 -3.12 -6.58
C HIS A 17 10.88 -3.49 -5.08
N ASN A 18 11.97 -3.25 -4.35
CA ASN A 18 12.02 -3.51 -2.91
C ASN A 18 11.07 -2.59 -2.12
N ASP A 19 10.99 -1.31 -2.49
CA ASP A 19 10.03 -0.36 -1.90
C ASP A 19 8.58 -0.83 -2.12
N MET A 20 8.26 -1.33 -3.32
CA MET A 20 6.96 -1.92 -3.64
C MET A 20 6.63 -3.13 -2.75
N LEU A 21 7.58 -4.07 -2.61
CA LEU A 21 7.39 -5.24 -1.75
C LEU A 21 7.19 -4.83 -0.28
N GLY A 22 7.89 -3.80 0.18
CA GLY A 22 7.70 -3.21 1.50
C GLY A 22 6.27 -2.70 1.70
N PHE A 23 5.73 -1.95 0.73
CA PHE A 23 4.33 -1.48 0.79
C PHE A 23 3.31 -2.62 0.79
N VAL A 24 3.57 -3.72 0.07
CA VAL A 24 2.71 -4.91 0.07
C VAL A 24 2.77 -5.65 1.39
N ALA A 25 3.96 -5.82 1.97
CA ALA A 25 4.14 -6.42 3.28
C ALA A 25 3.46 -5.58 4.38
N ASP A 26 3.62 -4.25 4.34
CA ASP A 26 2.93 -3.33 5.24
C ASP A 26 1.42 -3.40 5.09
N ALA A 27 0.88 -3.69 3.90
CA ALA A 27 -0.57 -3.91 3.72
C ALA A 27 -1.06 -5.25 4.32
N GLN A 28 -0.18 -6.24 4.42
CA GLN A 28 -0.51 -7.55 5.00
C GLN A 28 -0.36 -7.57 6.53
N TYR A 29 0.53 -6.74 7.08
CA TYR A 29 0.86 -6.73 8.52
C TYR A 29 0.55 -5.40 9.23
N GLY A 30 0.20 -4.33 8.52
CA GLY A 30 -0.04 -2.98 9.05
C GLY A 30 -1.03 -2.15 8.21
N VAL A 31 -1.13 -0.85 8.51
CA VAL A 31 -1.96 0.08 7.73
C VAL A 31 -1.11 0.66 6.60
N PRO A 32 -1.41 0.37 5.32
CA PRO A 32 -0.61 0.87 4.22
C PRO A 32 -0.72 2.40 4.15
N THR A 33 0.42 3.07 4.11
CA THR A 33 0.51 4.55 4.07
C THR A 33 0.65 5.10 2.65
N LYS A 34 1.04 4.27 1.68
CA LYS A 34 1.23 4.62 0.27
C LYS A 34 0.90 3.47 -0.67
N CYS A 35 0.40 3.80 -1.86
CA CYS A 35 0.18 2.82 -2.93
C CYS A 35 1.52 2.38 -3.52
N PRO A 36 1.69 1.10 -3.86
CA PRO A 36 2.81 0.60 -4.69
C PRO A 36 3.08 1.41 -5.97
N CYS A 37 2.02 2.00 -6.53
CA CYS A 37 2.06 2.87 -7.69
C CYS A 37 2.64 4.27 -7.41
N GLY A 38 3.01 4.58 -6.17
CA GLY A 38 3.49 5.89 -5.71
C GLY A 38 2.37 6.90 -5.41
N GLY A 39 1.11 6.56 -5.70
CA GLY A 39 -0.05 7.37 -5.37
C GLY A 39 -0.36 7.38 -3.86
N GLY A 40 -1.11 8.39 -3.43
CA GLY A 40 -1.69 8.41 -2.09
C GLY A 40 -2.79 7.35 -1.94
N ILE A 41 -3.00 6.90 -0.71
CA ILE A 41 -4.11 6.02 -0.34
C ILE A 41 -5.22 6.88 0.28
N ILE A 42 -6.48 6.59 -0.06
CA ILE A 42 -7.66 7.13 0.60
C ILE A 42 -8.07 6.11 1.68
N PRO A 43 -8.00 6.47 2.97
CA PRO A 43 -8.51 5.61 4.03
C PRO A 43 -10.02 5.81 4.17
N GLU A 44 -10.79 4.83 3.71
CA GLU A 44 -12.23 4.78 3.93
C GLU A 44 -12.53 3.89 5.12
N VAL A 45 -13.37 4.37 6.03
CA VAL A 45 -13.84 3.58 7.18
C VAL A 45 -15.32 3.35 7.00
N SER A 46 -15.73 2.08 6.95
CA SER A 46 -17.15 1.74 6.88
C SER A 46 -17.85 2.26 8.15
N PRO A 47 -18.89 3.10 8.04
CA PRO A 47 -19.52 3.73 9.21
C PRO A 47 -20.26 2.76 10.14
N CYS A 48 -20.50 1.52 9.70
CA CYS A 48 -21.41 0.60 10.35
C CYS A 48 -20.78 -0.79 10.54
N ASN A 49 -20.98 -1.36 11.73
CA ASN A 49 -20.90 -2.79 11.95
C ASN A 49 -21.92 -3.46 11.01
N LYS A 50 -21.49 -4.47 10.24
CA LYS A 50 -22.33 -5.06 9.17
C LYS A 50 -23.61 -5.69 9.71
N PHE A 51 -23.62 -6.07 10.99
CA PHE A 51 -24.75 -6.67 11.68
C PHE A 51 -24.96 -6.01 13.04
N PRO A 52 -26.22 -5.89 13.52
CA PRO A 52 -26.54 -5.35 14.84
C PRO A 52 -25.90 -6.13 16.00
N ASN A 53 -25.46 -7.36 15.76
CA ASN A 53 -24.82 -8.25 16.73
C ASN A 53 -23.32 -8.50 16.42
N ASP A 54 -22.74 -7.74 15.49
CA ASP A 54 -21.33 -7.86 15.14
C ASP A 54 -20.51 -7.23 16.28
N PHE A 55 -19.96 -8.09 17.16
CA PHE A 55 -19.09 -7.71 18.28
C PHE A 55 -17.69 -7.28 17.82
N ASP A 56 -17.50 -6.91 16.55
CA ASP A 56 -16.25 -6.33 16.09
C ASP A 56 -16.10 -4.96 16.77
N THR A 57 -15.35 -4.95 17.88
CA THR A 57 -15.00 -3.75 18.65
C THR A 57 -14.04 -2.83 17.89
N GLN A 58 -13.64 -3.21 16.68
CA GLN A 58 -12.82 -2.39 15.81
C GLN A 58 -13.67 -1.34 15.09
N PRO A 59 -13.16 -0.10 14.93
CA PRO A 59 -13.87 0.98 14.25
C PRO A 59 -14.00 0.67 12.75
N GLY A 60 -15.05 -0.06 12.37
CA GLY A 60 -15.39 -0.39 10.99
C GLY A 60 -14.31 -1.16 10.21
N ARG A 61 -14.69 -1.71 9.06
CA ARG A 61 -13.69 -2.20 8.09
C ARG A 61 -13.01 -1.00 7.44
N ARG A 62 -11.68 -1.00 7.41
CA ARG A 62 -10.89 0.00 6.70
C ARG A 62 -10.62 -0.48 5.28
N TYR A 63 -11.00 0.34 4.31
CA TYR A 63 -10.70 0.14 2.90
C TYR A 63 -9.63 1.14 2.49
N PHE A 64 -8.65 0.67 1.73
CA PHE A 64 -7.54 1.48 1.26
C PHE A 64 -7.59 1.50 -0.27
N THR A 65 -8.14 2.58 -0.82
CA THR A 65 -8.24 2.76 -2.27
C THR A 65 -7.11 3.65 -2.75
N CYS A 66 -6.52 3.33 -3.90
CA CYS A 66 -5.52 4.19 -4.49
C CYS A 66 -6.17 5.37 -5.22
N LYS A 67 -5.67 6.60 -4.96
CA LYS A 67 -6.14 7.84 -5.60
C LYS A 67 -6.01 7.87 -7.12
N ASN A 68 -5.06 7.13 -7.69
CA ASN A 68 -4.84 7.10 -9.14
C ASN A 68 -5.80 6.15 -9.88
N PHE A 69 -6.59 5.37 -9.14
CA PHE A 69 -7.56 4.41 -9.69
C PHE A 69 -9.03 4.85 -9.47
N GLU A 70 -9.26 6.03 -8.89
CA GLU A 70 -10.57 6.68 -8.79
C GLU A 70 -10.90 7.40 -10.11
#